data_AF-A0A1I5LH17-F1
#
_entry.id   AF-A0A1I5LH17-F1
#
_cell.length_a   1.000
_cell.length_b   1.000
_cell.length_c   1.000
_cell.angle_alpha   90.00
_cell.angle_beta   90.00
_cell.angle_gamma   90.00
#
_symmetry.space_group_name_H-M   'P 1'
#
loop_
_entity.id
_entity.type
_entity.pdbx_description
1 polymer ?
#
loop_
_entity_poly.entity_id
_entity_poly.type
_entity_poly.pdbx_seq_one_letter_code
_entity_poly.pdbx_strand_id
1 'polypeptide(L)'
;MHRDAIVIYMPDHGEMCFDGSKTFGRTLEVNTPNEVYQQFEIPFWIWTSPILRKNHPDIVQQIIKAKDRPFMTDNISQLLLYLADISTPYYREEDNLISPCYNIGRKRMLMGTIPYDEYLHKK
;
A
#
# COMPACT_ATOMS: atom_id res chain seq x y z
N MET A 1 -24.22 3.22 19.04
CA MET A 1 -24.19 1.90 18.38
C MET A 1 -22.80 1.68 17.81
N HIS A 2 -22.13 0.59 18.20
CA HIS A 2 -20.88 0.17 17.56
C HIS A 2 -21.23 -0.67 16.31
N ARG A 3 -20.47 -0.54 15.23
CA ARG A 3 -20.72 -1.24 13.95
C ARG A 3 -19.44 -1.89 13.42
N ASP A 4 -19.61 -2.83 12.50
CA ASP A 4 -18.50 -3.29 11.66
C ASP A 4 -17.93 -2.09 10.90
N ALA A 5 -16.63 -1.86 11.06
CA ALA A 5 -15.96 -0.73 10.43
C ALA A 5 -14.48 -1.05 10.18
N ILE A 6 -13.99 -0.60 9.03
CA ILE A 6 -12.58 -0.58 8.65
C ILE A 6 -12.23 0.88 8.35
N VAL A 7 -11.07 1.33 8.80
CA VAL A 7 -10.49 2.63 8.46
C VAL A 7 -9.15 2.38 7.80
N ILE A 8 -8.97 2.93 6.60
CA ILE A 8 -7.70 2.90 5.86
C ILE A 8 -7.14 4.32 5.86
N TYR A 9 -5.89 4.46 6.30
CA TYR A 9 -5.12 5.69 6.21
C TYR A 9 -3.94 5.48 5.28
N MET A 10 -3.80 6.38 4.30
CA MET A 10 -2.79 6.34 3.26
C MET A 10 -2.61 7.75 2.70
N PRO A 11 -1.45 8.41 2.90
CA PRO A 11 -1.09 9.61 2.15
C PRO A 11 -1.03 9.30 0.65
N ASP A 12 -1.23 10.32 -0.18
CA ASP A 12 -1.06 10.18 -1.62
C ASP A 12 0.41 10.03 -2.03
N HIS A 13 1.31 10.68 -1.29
CA HIS A 13 2.76 10.55 -1.45
C HIS A 13 3.54 10.94 -0.17
N GLY A 14 4.86 10.70 -0.19
CA GLY A 14 5.81 11.23 0.78
C GLY A 14 6.37 12.60 0.35
N GLU A 15 7.32 13.16 1.10
CA GLU A 15 7.90 14.47 0.82
C GLU A 15 9.39 14.50 1.17
N MET A 16 10.23 15.14 0.34
CA MET A 16 11.62 15.41 0.70
C MET A 16 11.68 16.63 1.63
N CYS A 17 12.30 16.45 2.80
CA CYS A 17 12.35 17.46 3.85
C CYS A 17 13.79 17.71 4.35
N PHE A 18 14.73 17.97 3.44
CA PHE A 18 16.16 18.19 3.75
C PHE A 18 16.88 17.06 4.53
N ASP A 19 16.27 15.89 4.64
CA ASP A 19 16.84 14.74 5.32
C ASP A 19 17.65 13.91 4.33
N GLY A 20 18.94 14.24 4.16
CA GLY A 20 19.81 13.59 3.16
C GLY A 20 19.56 14.02 1.70
N SER A 21 18.54 14.84 1.44
CA SER A 21 18.31 15.53 0.17
C SER A 21 18.65 17.02 0.28
N LYS A 22 19.13 17.64 -0.81
CA LYS A 22 19.33 19.10 -0.88
C LYS A 22 18.05 19.85 -1.29
N THR A 23 16.98 19.12 -1.59
CA THR A 23 15.71 19.67 -2.08
C THR A 23 14.61 19.52 -1.05
N PHE A 24 13.70 20.48 -1.03
CA PHE A 24 12.43 20.41 -0.32
C PHE A 24 11.30 20.24 -1.34
N GLY A 25 10.32 19.40 -1.00
CA GLY A 25 9.15 19.16 -1.84
C GLY A 25 9.22 17.86 -2.63
N ARG A 26 8.67 17.91 -3.85
CA ARG A 26 8.56 16.78 -4.76
C ARG A 26 9.17 17.11 -6.12
N THR A 27 9.72 16.10 -6.77
CA THR A 27 10.30 16.13 -8.11
C THR A 27 9.78 14.95 -8.94
N LEU A 28 9.74 15.12 -10.26
CA LEU A 28 9.48 14.03 -11.20
C LEU A 28 10.78 13.33 -11.64
N GLU A 29 11.93 13.87 -11.26
CA GLU A 29 13.25 13.32 -11.52
C GLU A 29 13.85 12.83 -10.20
N VAL A 30 14.01 11.52 -10.07
CA VAL A 30 14.66 10.91 -8.89
C VAL A 30 16.02 10.34 -9.26
N ASN A 31 17.05 10.86 -8.59
CA ASN A 31 18.45 10.56 -8.90
C ASN A 31 19.10 9.67 -7.84
N THR A 32 18.57 9.67 -6.62
CA THR A 32 19.13 8.91 -5.50
C THR A 32 18.10 7.99 -4.84
N PRO A 33 18.53 6.88 -4.20
CA PRO A 33 17.65 6.06 -3.38
C PRO A 33 16.93 6.86 -2.30
N ASN A 34 17.60 7.82 -1.66
CA ASN A 34 17.01 8.64 -0.60
C ASN A 34 15.85 9.51 -1.11
N GLU A 35 16.00 10.13 -2.29
CA GLU A 35 14.91 10.88 -2.94
C GLU A 35 13.72 9.98 -3.30
N VAL A 36 13.98 8.72 -3.68
CA VAL A 36 12.93 7.73 -3.93
C VAL A 36 12.19 7.37 -2.64
N TYR A 37 12.93 7.01 -1.58
CA TYR A 37 12.33 6.64 -0.30
C TYR A 37 11.44 7.76 0.24
N GLN A 38 11.94 8.99 0.27
CA GLN A 38 11.22 10.12 0.85
C GLN A 38 9.93 10.47 0.10
N GLN A 39 9.89 10.31 -1.22
CA GLN A 39 8.73 10.69 -2.02
C GLN A 39 7.71 9.56 -2.18
N PHE A 40 8.13 8.30 -2.11
CA PHE A 40 7.30 7.16 -2.48
C PHE A 40 7.06 6.14 -1.36
N GLU A 41 7.87 6.10 -0.30
CA GLU A 41 7.50 5.34 0.89
C GLU A 41 6.54 6.16 1.76
N ILE A 42 5.38 5.56 2.02
CA ILE A 42 4.32 6.18 2.82
C ILE A 42 3.84 5.21 3.89
N PRO A 43 3.34 5.71 5.03
CA PRO A 43 2.60 4.88 5.97
C PRO A 43 1.30 4.40 5.31
N PHE A 44 0.97 3.13 5.51
CA PHE A 44 -0.31 2.56 5.11
C PHE A 44 -0.91 1.79 6.29
N TRP A 45 -1.99 2.29 6.86
CA TRP A 45 -2.59 1.70 8.06
C TRP A 45 -4.00 1.21 7.77
N ILE A 46 -4.30 0.00 8.25
CA ILE A 46 -5.66 -0.54 8.30
C ILE A 46 -6.03 -0.74 9.77
N TRP A 47 -7.05 -0.02 10.23
CA TRP A 47 -7.67 -0.22 11.53
C TRP A 47 -9.03 -0.88 11.37
N THR A 48 -9.38 -1.77 12.30
CA THR A 48 -10.68 -2.43 12.34
C THR A 48 -11.39 -2.15 13.66
N SER A 49 -12.73 -2.11 13.66
CA SER A 49 -13.50 -1.97 14.90
C SER A 49 -13.45 -3.26 15.74
N PRO A 50 -13.65 -3.18 17.07
CA PRO A 50 -13.73 -4.37 17.91
C PRO A 50 -14.82 -5.36 17.46
N ILE A 51 -15.94 -4.86 16.93
CA ILE A 51 -17.03 -5.71 16.44
C ILE A 51 -16.61 -6.42 15.15
N LEU A 52 -15.94 -5.72 14.22
CA LEU A 52 -15.42 -6.35 13.02
C LEU A 52 -14.42 -7.46 13.34
N ARG A 53 -13.54 -7.25 14.33
CA ARG A 53 -12.61 -8.30 14.80
C ARG A 53 -13.32 -9.56 15.31
N LYS A 54 -14.49 -9.40 15.94
CA LYS A 54 -15.28 -10.52 16.46
C LYS A 54 -16.06 -11.22 15.35
N ASN A 55 -16.67 -10.46 14.45
CA ASN A 55 -17.58 -10.98 13.43
C ASN A 55 -16.85 -11.52 12.19
N HIS A 56 -15.72 -10.91 11.82
CA HIS A 56 -14.94 -11.22 10.61
C HIS A 56 -13.46 -11.48 10.95
N PRO A 57 -13.16 -12.47 11.81
CA PRO A 57 -11.79 -12.74 12.25
C PRO A 57 -10.87 -13.17 11.10
N ASP A 58 -11.43 -13.75 10.05
CA ASP A 58 -10.74 -14.15 8.82
C ASP A 58 -10.17 -12.93 8.06
N ILE A 59 -10.97 -11.88 7.85
CA ILE A 59 -10.52 -10.62 7.23
C ILE A 59 -9.38 -10.00 8.06
N VAL A 60 -9.51 -10.03 9.39
CA VAL A 60 -8.46 -9.50 10.28
C VAL A 60 -7.17 -10.30 10.17
N GLN A 61 -7.26 -11.62 10.08
CA GLN A 61 -6.08 -12.48 9.89
C GLN A 61 -5.41 -12.24 8.53
N GLN A 62 -6.20 -12.03 7.47
CA GLN A 62 -5.68 -11.68 6.15
C GLN A 62 -4.92 -10.34 6.18
N ILE A 63 -5.49 -9.31 6.84
CA ILE A 63 -4.83 -8.01 7.05
C ILE A 63 -3.51 -8.18 7.80
N ILE A 64 -3.49 -8.92 8.91
CA ILE A 64 -2.28 -9.13 9.73
C ILE A 64 -1.19 -9.85 8.91
N LYS A 65 -1.56 -10.88 8.15
CA LYS A 65 -0.61 -11.64 7.30
C LYS A 65 -0.04 -10.79 6.15
N ALA A 66 -0.74 -9.74 5.74
CA ALA A 66 -0.30 -8.88 4.65
C ALA A 66 0.63 -7.74 5.08
N LYS A 67 0.86 -7.53 6.39
CA LYS A 67 1.53 -6.33 6.93
C LYS A 67 2.91 -6.03 6.34
N ASP A 68 3.67 -7.07 5.97
CA ASP A 68 5.04 -6.94 5.45
C ASP A 68 5.12 -7.15 3.93
N ARG A 69 3.97 -7.25 3.24
CA ARG A 69 3.94 -7.45 1.78
C ARG A 69 4.25 -6.13 1.06
N PRO A 70 5.05 -6.16 -0.02
CA PRO A 70 5.25 -4.98 -0.86
C PRO A 70 3.92 -4.59 -1.49
N PHE A 71 3.56 -3.31 -1.38
CA PHE A 71 2.32 -2.77 -1.92
C PHE A 71 2.57 -1.44 -2.61
N MET A 72 1.67 -1.10 -3.53
CA MET A 72 1.62 0.18 -4.21
C MET A 72 0.16 0.63 -4.25
N THR A 73 -0.05 1.93 -4.07
CA THR A 73 -1.38 2.52 -3.89
C THR A 73 -2.27 2.41 -5.12
N ASP A 74 -1.70 2.10 -6.28
CA ASP A 74 -2.43 1.86 -7.53
C ASP A 74 -3.40 0.67 -7.46
N ASN A 75 -3.10 -0.33 -6.64
CA ASN A 75 -3.95 -1.50 -6.42
C ASN A 75 -4.92 -1.34 -5.23
N ILE A 76 -5.06 -0.14 -4.66
CA ILE A 76 -5.97 0.10 -3.53
C ILE A 76 -7.43 -0.23 -3.87
N SER A 77 -7.84 -0.06 -5.13
CA SER A 77 -9.19 -0.39 -5.59
C SER A 77 -9.52 -1.87 -5.40
N GLN A 78 -8.55 -2.77 -5.61
CA GLN A 78 -8.74 -4.21 -5.49
C GLN A 78 -8.97 -4.61 -4.02
N LEU A 79 -8.23 -3.99 -3.10
CA LEU A 79 -8.46 -4.14 -1.67
C LEU A 79 -9.85 -3.62 -1.26
N LEU A 80 -10.25 -2.44 -1.75
CA LEU A 80 -11.54 -1.84 -1.41
C LEU A 80 -12.72 -2.65 -1.94
N LEU A 81 -12.65 -3.15 -3.18
CA LEU A 81 -13.68 -4.01 -3.76
C LEU A 81 -13.88 -5.27 -2.90
N TYR A 82 -12.78 -5.91 -2.49
CA TYR A 82 -12.82 -7.09 -1.65
C TYR A 82 -13.38 -6.81 -0.26
N LEU A 83 -12.90 -5.76 0.43
CA LEU A 83 -13.36 -5.41 1.78
C LEU A 83 -14.83 -4.97 1.82
N ALA A 84 -15.35 -4.43 0.72
CA ALA A 84 -16.74 -4.01 0.58
C ALA A 84 -17.67 -5.15 0.09
N ASP A 85 -17.13 -6.35 -0.13
CA ASP A 85 -17.86 -7.51 -0.67
C ASP A 85 -18.56 -7.22 -2.02
N ILE A 86 -17.87 -6.45 -2.90
CA ILE A 86 -18.39 -6.06 -4.20
C ILE A 86 -17.98 -7.09 -5.26
N SER A 87 -18.98 -7.76 -5.85
CA SER A 87 -18.77 -8.65 -7.00
C SER A 87 -18.69 -7.85 -8.31
N THR A 88 -17.61 -8.04 -9.07
CA THR A 88 -17.38 -7.36 -10.35
C THR A 88 -16.39 -8.14 -11.22
N PRO A 89 -16.56 -8.17 -12.57
CA PRO A 89 -15.59 -8.80 -13.46
C PRO A 89 -14.22 -8.10 -13.50
N TYR A 90 -14.10 -6.91 -12.89
CA TYR A 90 -12.85 -6.15 -12.83
C TYR A 90 -12.01 -6.46 -11.57
N TYR A 91 -12.53 -7.25 -10.63
CA TYR A 91 -11.78 -7.67 -9.46
C TYR A 91 -10.68 -8.66 -9.87
N ARG A 92 -9.47 -8.43 -9.39
CA ARG A 92 -8.29 -9.26 -9.62
C ARG A 92 -7.71 -9.66 -8.28
N GLU A 93 -7.83 -10.93 -7.96
CA GLU A 93 -7.43 -11.45 -6.66
C GLU A 93 -5.91 -11.35 -6.46
N GLU A 94 -5.13 -11.52 -7.54
CA GLU A 94 -3.69 -11.37 -7.56
C GLU A 94 -3.21 -9.93 -7.26
N ASP A 95 -4.07 -8.94 -7.42
CA ASP A 95 -3.78 -7.53 -7.14
C ASP A 95 -4.30 -7.08 -5.76
N ASN A 96 -5.07 -7.92 -5.05
CA ASN A 96 -5.58 -7.62 -3.71
C ASN A 96 -4.54 -7.94 -2.63
N LEU A 97 -4.04 -6.90 -1.95
CA LEU A 97 -3.00 -6.97 -0.91
C LEU A 97 -3.23 -8.08 0.13
N ILE A 98 -4.47 -8.29 0.56
CA ILE A 98 -4.80 -9.23 1.65
C ILE A 98 -5.22 -10.62 1.16
N SER A 99 -5.31 -10.82 -0.16
CA SER A 99 -5.62 -12.14 -0.72
C SER A 99 -4.46 -13.13 -0.50
N PRO A 100 -4.72 -14.42 -0.25
CA PRO A 100 -3.69 -15.46 -0.29
C PRO A 100 -2.99 -15.57 -1.67
N CYS A 101 -3.65 -15.17 -2.76
CA CYS A 101 -3.12 -15.22 -4.13
C CYS A 101 -2.39 -13.94 -4.58
N TYR A 102 -2.20 -12.97 -3.68
CA TYR A 102 -1.52 -11.70 -3.99
C TYR A 102 -0.15 -11.92 -4.65
N ASN A 103 0.09 -11.26 -5.77
CA ASN A 103 1.34 -11.32 -6.50
C ASN A 103 2.41 -10.43 -5.86
N ILE A 104 3.15 -11.00 -4.92
CA ILE A 104 4.29 -10.34 -4.24
C ILE A 104 5.40 -9.95 -5.22
N GLY A 105 5.51 -10.63 -6.38
CA GLY A 105 6.53 -10.36 -7.40
C GLY A 105 6.16 -9.24 -8.39
N ARG A 106 5.00 -8.60 -8.25
CA ARG A 106 4.59 -7.48 -9.09
C ARG A 106 5.59 -6.33 -8.93
N LYS A 107 6.19 -5.89 -10.05
CA LYS A 107 7.08 -4.72 -10.06
C LYS A 107 6.30 -3.48 -9.63
N ARG A 108 6.80 -2.78 -8.61
CA ARG A 108 6.27 -1.48 -8.17
C ARG A 108 6.87 -0.39 -9.05
N MET A 109 6.11 0.11 -10.03
CA MET A 109 6.62 1.03 -11.04
C MET A 109 6.38 2.49 -10.63
N LEU A 110 7.44 3.24 -10.43
CA LEU A 110 7.39 4.69 -10.25
C LEU A 110 7.25 5.36 -11.62
N MET A 111 6.27 6.27 -11.73
CA MET A 111 6.04 7.09 -12.93
C MET A 111 5.92 6.27 -14.23
N GLY A 112 5.55 4.98 -14.12
CA GLY A 112 5.41 4.04 -15.23
C GLY A 112 6.71 3.53 -15.85
N THR A 113 7.88 4.04 -15.45
CA THR A 113 9.16 3.76 -16.14
C THR A 113 10.23 3.16 -15.24
N ILE A 114 10.18 3.41 -13.93
CA ILE A 114 11.27 3.08 -13.01
C ILE A 114 10.81 2.02 -12.00
N PRO A 115 11.43 0.83 -11.94
CA PRO A 115 11.12 -0.16 -10.90
C PRO A 115 11.63 0.32 -9.53
N TYR A 116 10.73 0.56 -8.59
CA TYR A 116 11.03 1.01 -7.22
C TYR A 116 12.07 0.12 -6.52
N ASP A 117 11.94 -1.21 -6.69
CA ASP A 117 12.77 -2.18 -5.98
C ASP A 117 14.25 -2.13 -6.37
N GLU A 118 14.62 -1.49 -7.49
CA GLU A 118 16.03 -1.26 -7.86
C GLU A 118 16.76 -0.28 -6.92
N TYR A 119 16.02 0.49 -6.12
CA TYR A 119 16.58 1.42 -5.14
C TYR A 119 16.70 0.81 -3.74
N LEU A 120 16.04 -0.32 -3.45
CA LEU A 120 16.05 -1.01 -2.15
C LEU A 120 17.43 -1.51 -1.70
N HIS A 121 18.30 -1.83 -2.66
CA HIS A 121 19.60 -2.48 -2.39
C HIS A 121 20.78 -1.50 -2.29
N LYS A 122 20.54 -0.19 -2.38
CA LYS A 122 21.59 0.83 -2.40
C LYS A 122 21.70 1.63 -1.10
N LYS A 123 21.54 0.95 0.05
CA LYS A 123 21.83 1.53 1.38
C LYS A 123 23.33 1.56 1.65
#